data_AF-A0A965CC34-F1
#
_entry.id   AF-A0A965CC34-F1
#
_cell.length_a   1.000
_cell.length_b   1.000
_cell.length_c   1.000
_cell.angle_alpha   90.00
_cell.angle_beta   90.00
_cell.angle_gamma   90.00
#
_symmetry.space_group_name_H-M   'P 1'
#
loop_
_entity.id
_entity.type
_entity.pdbx_description
1 polymer ?
#
loop_
_entity_poly.entity_id
_entity_poly.type
_entity_poly.pdbx_seq_one_letter_code
_entity_poly.pdbx_strand_id
1 'polypeptide(L)'
;AQLLGDNISIMSPNAAVFASGAVYWMGVDKFYAYDGRVQTLPCDLRRYVFSDISLVQSLQVFAGTNEGFNEVWWFYCSADSTTVDRYVVFNYLEKVWYYGTMARTAWSDSGLRDYPQSADYNNRILNQEYGVDDNAGDSVAAIDAYIESAEFDIDDGDHFMYVYRTVPDLTFSGSTDGSDPEVTFSIYPKKSSGSPAGTPAADTVSAADYPVDEFTSQIYTRFRARQAYIKVRSTKIGTNWQLGAPRIDMKPDGRATGGGA
;
A
#
# COMPACT_ATOMS: atom_id res chain seq x y z
N ALA A 1 41.14 -4.04 -3.00
CA ALA A 1 39.74 -3.62 -2.77
C ALA A 1 39.67 -2.10 -2.92
N GLN A 2 38.68 -1.58 -3.63
CA GLN A 2 38.45 -0.14 -3.78
C GLN A 2 37.19 0.24 -2.97
N LEU A 3 37.28 1.28 -2.15
CA LEU A 3 36.13 1.82 -1.41
C LEU A 3 35.19 2.53 -2.40
N LEU A 4 33.92 2.12 -2.46
CA LEU A 4 32.93 2.64 -3.41
C LEU A 4 32.02 3.72 -2.81
N GLY A 5 31.98 3.83 -1.48
CA GLY A 5 31.21 4.83 -0.76
C GLY A 5 31.59 4.84 0.73
N ASP A 6 31.52 6.01 1.36
CA ASP A 6 31.71 6.23 2.79
C ASP A 6 30.44 6.89 3.37
N ASN A 7 30.25 6.84 4.69
CA ASN A 7 29.03 7.30 5.38
C ASN A 7 27.72 6.64 4.90
N ILE A 8 27.81 5.36 4.51
CA ILE A 8 26.66 4.52 4.25
C ILE A 8 26.37 3.62 5.46
N SER A 9 25.15 3.12 5.54
CA SER A 9 24.72 2.24 6.63
C SER A 9 23.98 1.03 6.09
N ILE A 10 23.92 -0.02 6.90
CA ILE A 10 23.12 -1.20 6.66
C ILE A 10 22.38 -1.56 7.96
N MET A 11 21.08 -1.85 7.86
CA MET A 11 20.25 -2.13 9.02
C MET A 11 20.61 -3.46 9.69
N SER A 12 20.89 -4.48 8.87
CA SER A 12 21.23 -5.82 9.34
C SER A 12 22.10 -6.55 8.30
N PRO A 13 22.77 -7.66 8.67
CA PRO A 13 23.51 -8.49 7.71
C PRO A 13 22.66 -9.01 6.53
N ASN A 14 21.36 -9.19 6.72
CA ASN A 14 20.43 -9.75 5.72
C ASN A 14 19.56 -8.67 5.05
N ALA A 15 19.80 -7.39 5.30
CA ALA A 15 19.00 -6.27 4.78
C ALA A 15 19.33 -5.86 3.34
N ALA A 16 20.24 -6.58 2.68
CA ALA A 16 20.68 -6.32 1.31
C ALA A 16 20.31 -7.48 0.39
N VAL A 17 19.89 -7.18 -0.84
CA VAL A 17 19.56 -8.17 -1.86
C VAL A 17 19.94 -7.69 -3.25
N PHE A 18 20.25 -8.63 -4.14
CA PHE A 18 20.56 -8.35 -5.54
C PHE A 18 19.33 -8.62 -6.41
N ALA A 19 18.98 -7.65 -7.26
CA ALA A 19 17.89 -7.77 -8.23
C ALA A 19 18.22 -6.97 -9.50
N SER A 20 17.95 -7.53 -10.68
CA SER A 20 18.09 -6.84 -11.97
C SER A 20 19.42 -6.08 -12.16
N GLY A 21 20.55 -6.70 -11.81
CA GLY A 21 21.88 -6.07 -12.00
C GLY A 21 22.28 -5.04 -10.95
N ALA A 22 21.43 -4.77 -9.95
CA ALA A 22 21.71 -3.83 -8.87
C ALA A 22 21.57 -4.49 -7.49
N VAL A 23 22.29 -3.97 -6.50
CA VAL A 23 22.11 -4.33 -5.09
C VAL A 23 21.27 -3.26 -4.42
N TYR A 24 20.20 -3.66 -3.76
CA TYR A 24 19.33 -2.80 -2.98
C TYR A 24 19.47 -3.16 -1.50
N TRP A 25 19.50 -2.16 -0.62
CA TRP A 25 19.54 -2.43 0.82
C TRP A 25 18.86 -1.37 1.66
N MET A 26 18.38 -1.80 2.82
CA MET A 26 17.87 -0.92 3.87
C MET A 26 19.05 -0.50 4.78
N GLY A 27 19.27 0.81 4.87
CA GLY A 27 20.14 1.41 5.88
C GLY A 27 19.36 1.80 7.13
N VAL A 28 20.02 2.49 8.07
CA VAL A 28 19.43 2.87 9.37
C VAL A 28 18.34 3.93 9.24
N ASP A 29 18.41 4.81 8.23
CA ASP A 29 17.53 5.98 8.08
C ASP A 29 16.96 6.20 6.66
N LYS A 30 17.42 5.40 5.69
CA LYS A 30 17.01 5.44 4.28
C LYS A 30 17.38 4.15 3.54
N PHE A 31 16.90 4.03 2.31
CA PHE A 31 17.23 2.95 1.39
C PHE A 31 18.33 3.38 0.44
N TYR A 32 19.10 2.40 -0.03
CA TYR A 32 20.21 2.60 -0.94
C TYR A 32 20.14 1.60 -2.10
N ALA A 33 20.76 1.97 -3.21
CA ALA A 33 20.95 1.12 -4.36
C ALA A 33 22.40 1.25 -4.88
N TYR A 34 22.89 0.18 -5.51
CA TYR A 34 24.17 0.13 -6.19
C TYR A 34 24.01 -0.52 -7.56
N ASP A 35 24.22 0.25 -8.61
CA ASP A 35 24.16 -0.14 -10.03
C ASP A 35 25.47 0.17 -10.78
N GLY A 36 26.58 0.26 -10.03
CA GLY A 36 27.87 0.79 -10.49
C GLY A 36 28.31 2.03 -9.72
N ARG A 37 27.38 2.69 -9.02
CA ARG A 37 27.66 3.70 -8.00
C ARG A 37 26.68 3.55 -6.85
N VAL A 38 27.11 3.91 -5.63
CA VAL A 38 26.20 3.95 -4.49
C VAL A 38 25.32 5.20 -4.58
N GLN A 39 24.01 5.03 -4.48
CA GLN A 39 23.03 6.11 -4.46
C GLN A 39 21.96 5.88 -3.40
N THR A 40 21.45 6.96 -2.82
CA THR A 40 20.24 6.90 -2.00
C THR A 40 19.06 6.62 -2.92
N LEU A 41 18.26 5.61 -2.56
CA LEU A 41 17.05 5.25 -3.27
C LEU A 41 15.91 6.19 -2.83
N PRO A 42 15.31 6.99 -3.73
CA PRO A 42 14.15 7.80 -3.40
C PRO A 42 13.00 6.92 -2.90
N CYS A 43 12.38 7.30 -1.78
CA CYS A 43 11.36 6.51 -1.12
C CYS A 43 10.30 7.42 -0.51
N ASP A 44 9.08 7.34 -1.04
CA ASP A 44 7.93 8.12 -0.56
C ASP A 44 7.45 7.64 0.81
N LEU A 45 7.72 6.38 1.14
CA LEU A 45 7.35 5.75 2.41
C LEU A 45 8.43 5.88 3.50
N ARG A 46 9.52 6.63 3.26
CA ARG A 46 10.65 6.73 4.20
C ARG A 46 10.19 7.15 5.59
N ARG A 47 9.35 8.19 5.70
CA ARG A 47 8.86 8.64 7.00
C ARG A 47 8.05 7.56 7.69
N TYR A 48 7.13 6.91 6.97
CA TYR A 48 6.27 5.86 7.49
C TYR A 48 7.09 4.71 8.09
N VAL A 49 8.08 4.20 7.35
CA VAL A 49 8.94 3.08 7.79
C VAL A 49 9.80 3.48 8.98
N PHE A 50 10.61 4.54 8.84
CA PHE A 50 11.63 4.86 9.84
C PHE A 50 11.09 5.56 11.09
N SER A 51 9.83 6.01 11.11
CA SER A 51 9.17 6.50 12.33
C SER A 51 8.60 5.39 13.21
N ASP A 52 8.33 4.22 12.64
CA ASP A 52 7.66 3.10 13.32
C ASP A 52 8.53 1.84 13.37
N ILE A 53 9.79 1.87 12.94
CA ILE A 53 10.67 0.68 12.97
C ILE A 53 11.31 0.48 14.35
N SER A 54 11.36 -0.77 14.84
CA SER A 54 12.09 -1.11 16.06
C SER A 54 13.58 -1.28 15.78
N LEU A 55 14.38 -0.30 16.22
CA LEU A 55 15.86 -0.39 16.14
C LEU A 55 16.44 -1.44 17.11
N VAL A 56 15.71 -1.78 18.18
CA VAL A 56 16.12 -2.84 19.12
C VAL A 56 16.07 -4.21 18.42
N GLN A 57 15.13 -4.40 17.49
CA GLN A 57 14.99 -5.62 16.69
C GLN A 57 15.63 -5.51 15.30
N SER A 58 16.52 -4.54 15.08
CA SER A 58 17.17 -4.28 13.78
C SER A 58 17.81 -5.52 13.14
N LEU A 59 18.37 -6.44 13.94
CA LEU A 59 18.98 -7.67 13.44
C LEU A 59 17.99 -8.67 12.83
N GLN A 60 16.69 -8.52 13.08
CA GLN A 60 15.64 -9.32 12.43
C GLN A 60 15.24 -8.78 11.06
N VAL A 61 15.71 -7.60 10.65
CA VAL A 61 15.41 -7.06 9.33
C VAL A 61 16.05 -7.95 8.26
N PHE A 62 15.31 -8.32 7.23
CA PHE A 62 15.86 -9.04 6.08
C PHE A 62 15.19 -8.63 4.78
N ALA A 63 15.88 -8.86 3.67
CA ALA A 63 15.41 -8.56 2.34
C ALA A 63 15.11 -9.84 1.54
N GLY A 64 14.21 -9.72 0.56
CA GLY A 64 13.88 -10.75 -0.41
C GLY A 64 13.55 -10.14 -1.77
N THR A 65 13.50 -10.96 -2.80
CA THR A 65 13.06 -10.56 -4.14
C THR A 65 11.81 -11.32 -4.54
N ASN A 66 11.06 -10.72 -5.44
CA ASN A 66 10.03 -11.39 -6.22
C ASN A 66 10.24 -11.00 -7.68
N GLU A 67 11.11 -11.75 -8.37
CA GLU A 67 11.55 -11.42 -9.73
C GLU A 67 10.37 -11.35 -10.70
N GLY A 68 9.38 -12.25 -10.56
CA GLY A 68 8.20 -12.30 -11.42
C GLY A 68 7.41 -10.98 -11.47
N PHE A 69 7.52 -10.16 -10.41
CA PHE A 69 6.82 -8.88 -10.28
C PHE A 69 7.77 -7.67 -10.24
N ASN A 70 9.07 -7.88 -10.43
CA ASN A 70 10.11 -6.83 -10.37
C ASN A 70 10.24 -6.15 -9.00
N GLU A 71 10.17 -6.92 -7.92
CA GLU A 71 10.07 -6.36 -6.57
C GLU A 71 11.28 -6.70 -5.69
N VAL A 72 11.63 -5.76 -4.81
CA VAL A 72 12.47 -5.97 -3.65
C VAL A 72 11.66 -5.72 -2.39
N TRP A 73 11.67 -6.70 -1.49
CA TRP A 73 10.94 -6.69 -0.23
C TRP A 73 11.91 -6.50 0.92
N TRP A 74 11.54 -5.70 1.90
CA TRP A 74 12.19 -5.64 3.21
C TRP A 74 11.19 -5.91 4.31
N PHE A 75 11.49 -6.91 5.13
CA PHE A 75 10.72 -7.30 6.29
C PHE A 75 11.34 -6.74 7.55
N TYR A 76 10.53 -6.20 8.46
CA TYR A 76 11.00 -5.56 9.69
C TYR A 76 9.97 -5.66 10.82
N CYS A 77 10.44 -5.37 12.04
CA CYS A 77 9.59 -5.26 13.22
C CYS A 77 9.12 -3.79 13.37
N SER A 78 7.82 -3.58 13.55
CA SER A 78 7.28 -2.29 14.03
C SER A 78 7.80 -1.97 15.45
N ALA A 79 7.63 -0.73 15.90
CA ALA A 79 8.29 -0.17 17.08
C ALA A 79 7.94 -0.95 18.35
N ASP A 80 6.69 -1.40 18.44
CA ASP A 80 6.13 -2.15 19.56
C ASP A 80 6.20 -3.68 19.37
N SER A 81 6.72 -4.16 18.23
CA SER A 81 6.82 -5.59 17.93
C SER A 81 8.20 -6.16 18.26
N THR A 82 8.20 -7.38 18.81
CA THR A 82 9.42 -8.18 19.02
C THR A 82 9.70 -9.17 17.89
N THR A 83 8.82 -9.23 16.90
CA THR A 83 8.86 -10.16 15.77
C THR A 83 8.50 -9.42 14.49
N VAL A 84 8.98 -9.90 13.35
CA VAL A 84 8.65 -9.31 12.05
C VAL A 84 7.15 -9.35 11.82
N ASP A 85 6.56 -8.19 11.56
CA ASP A 85 5.13 -7.98 11.35
C ASP A 85 4.83 -7.03 10.18
N ARG A 86 5.85 -6.30 9.69
CA ARG A 86 5.74 -5.33 8.61
C ARG A 86 6.64 -5.68 7.44
N TYR A 87 6.22 -5.23 6.27
CA TYR A 87 7.07 -5.20 5.10
C TYR A 87 6.91 -3.91 4.32
N VAL A 88 7.93 -3.58 3.53
CA VAL A 88 7.91 -2.53 2.52
C VAL A 88 8.50 -3.09 1.23
N VAL A 89 7.88 -2.74 0.12
CA VAL A 89 8.26 -3.23 -1.22
C VAL A 89 8.62 -2.05 -2.10
N PHE A 90 9.66 -2.24 -2.90
CA PHE A 90 10.00 -1.37 -4.02
C PHE A 90 9.91 -2.16 -5.32
N ASN A 91 9.04 -1.70 -6.23
CA ASN A 91 9.04 -2.18 -7.61
C ASN A 91 10.09 -1.41 -8.41
N TYR A 92 11.17 -2.06 -8.82
CA TYR A 92 12.29 -1.37 -9.48
C TYR A 92 12.03 -1.03 -10.96
N LEU A 93 11.02 -1.64 -11.58
CA LEU A 93 10.61 -1.33 -12.95
C LEU A 93 9.69 -0.10 -12.98
N GLU A 94 8.64 -0.12 -12.15
CA GLU A 94 7.63 0.94 -12.07
C GLU A 94 8.06 2.11 -11.18
N LYS A 95 9.06 1.90 -10.32
CA LYS A 95 9.58 2.87 -9.34
C LYS A 95 8.53 3.32 -8.33
N VAL A 96 7.68 2.39 -7.90
CA VAL A 96 6.64 2.62 -6.90
C VAL A 96 6.95 1.87 -5.61
N TRP A 97 6.38 2.39 -4.51
CA TRP A 97 6.55 1.86 -3.16
C TRP A 97 5.20 1.52 -2.57
N TYR A 98 5.12 0.38 -1.90
CA TYR A 98 3.95 -0.03 -1.12
C TYR A 98 4.40 -0.77 0.14
N TYR A 99 3.49 -0.86 1.10
CA TYR A 99 3.75 -1.45 2.41
C TYR A 99 2.57 -2.30 2.83
N GLY A 100 2.82 -3.17 3.80
CA GLY A 100 1.76 -3.97 4.39
C GLY A 100 2.18 -4.61 5.70
N THR A 101 1.31 -5.49 6.17
CA THR A 101 1.52 -6.30 7.35
C THR A 101 1.64 -7.75 6.93
N MET A 102 2.73 -8.40 7.30
CA MET A 102 2.92 -9.83 7.07
C MET A 102 4.04 -10.31 7.98
N ALA A 103 3.76 -11.37 8.74
CA ALA A 103 4.77 -11.98 9.59
C ALA A 103 5.50 -13.07 8.80
N ARG A 104 6.78 -12.82 8.49
CA ARG A 104 7.69 -13.76 7.82
C ARG A 104 9.02 -13.81 8.55
N THR A 105 9.60 -14.99 8.65
CA THR A 105 10.91 -15.23 9.27
C THR A 105 12.01 -15.44 8.25
N ALA A 106 11.65 -15.82 7.03
CA ALA A 106 12.56 -15.97 5.91
C ALA A 106 11.80 -15.81 4.58
N TRP A 107 12.52 -15.43 3.53
CA TRP A 107 12.03 -15.33 2.17
C TRP A 107 13.06 -15.91 1.19
N SER A 108 12.58 -16.65 0.20
CA SER A 108 13.37 -17.19 -0.90
C SER A 108 12.57 -17.07 -2.18
N ASP A 109 13.15 -16.43 -3.19
CA ASP A 109 12.51 -16.26 -4.49
C ASP A 109 12.37 -17.60 -5.26
N SER A 110 11.55 -17.59 -6.32
CA SER A 110 11.23 -18.73 -7.20
C SER A 110 12.36 -19.01 -8.20
N GLY A 111 13.54 -19.45 -7.74
CA GLY A 111 14.64 -19.80 -8.64
C GLY A 111 14.42 -21.11 -9.41
N LEU A 112 14.08 -22.20 -8.70
CA LEU A 112 13.79 -23.52 -9.27
C LEU A 112 12.37 -24.01 -8.95
N ARG A 113 11.60 -23.20 -8.24
CA ARG A 113 10.25 -23.51 -7.77
C ARG A 113 9.25 -22.66 -8.54
N ASP A 114 8.01 -23.13 -8.61
CA ASP A 114 6.94 -22.41 -9.32
C ASP A 114 6.56 -21.09 -8.63
N TYR A 115 6.77 -21.01 -7.31
CA TYR A 115 6.37 -19.88 -6.46
C TYR A 115 7.45 -19.51 -5.45
N PRO A 116 7.61 -18.23 -5.09
CA PRO A 116 8.47 -17.84 -3.98
C PRO A 116 8.03 -18.55 -2.69
N GLN A 117 8.99 -18.84 -1.83
CA GLN A 117 8.77 -19.54 -0.57
C GLN A 117 9.07 -18.60 0.58
N SER A 118 8.24 -18.65 1.61
CA SER A 118 8.51 -17.95 2.86
C SER A 118 8.27 -18.86 4.06
N ALA A 119 8.89 -18.51 5.19
CA ALA A 119 8.64 -19.16 6.46
C ALA A 119 7.92 -18.20 7.40
N ASP A 120 7.10 -18.72 8.31
CA ASP A 120 6.40 -17.93 9.33
C ASP A 120 6.73 -18.40 10.75
N TYR A 121 6.12 -17.75 11.75
CA TYR A 121 6.31 -18.09 13.16
C TYR A 121 5.54 -19.35 13.61
N ASN A 122 4.73 -19.96 12.73
CA ASN A 122 3.98 -21.19 12.99
C ASN A 122 4.72 -22.44 12.48
N ASN A 123 6.01 -22.30 12.13
CA ASN A 123 6.85 -23.36 11.57
C ASN A 123 6.33 -23.92 10.24
N ARG A 124 5.69 -23.07 9.41
CA ARG A 124 5.20 -23.45 8.08
C ARG A 124 6.12 -22.89 6.99
N ILE A 125 6.18 -23.61 5.88
CA ILE A 125 6.70 -23.08 4.61
C ILE A 125 5.49 -22.77 3.72
N LEU A 126 5.42 -21.54 3.22
CA LEU A 126 4.28 -21.02 2.49
C LEU A 126 4.67 -20.63 1.07
N ASN A 127 3.93 -21.11 0.08
CA ASN A 127 3.98 -20.56 -1.28
C ASN A 127 3.42 -19.15 -1.27
N GLN A 128 4.17 -18.19 -1.79
CA GLN A 128 3.70 -16.82 -2.02
C GLN A 128 3.24 -16.68 -3.48
N GLU A 129 2.48 -15.64 -3.80
CA GLU A 129 1.94 -15.44 -5.15
C GLU A 129 1.09 -16.63 -5.67
N TYR A 130 0.46 -17.39 -4.77
CA TYR A 130 -0.38 -18.53 -5.11
C TYR A 130 -1.82 -18.34 -4.63
N GLY A 131 -2.74 -18.28 -5.60
CA GLY A 131 -4.15 -17.99 -5.33
C GLY A 131 -4.41 -16.52 -5.01
N VAL A 132 -5.60 -16.22 -4.50
CA VAL A 132 -6.09 -14.86 -4.24
C VAL A 132 -6.40 -14.61 -2.76
N ASP A 133 -6.20 -15.63 -1.91
CA ASP A 133 -6.55 -15.65 -0.49
C ASP A 133 -5.38 -16.17 0.36
N ASP A 134 -5.40 -15.83 1.65
CA ASP A 134 -4.51 -16.42 2.64
C ASP A 134 -4.99 -17.82 3.02
N ASN A 135 -4.27 -18.82 2.51
CA ASN A 135 -4.49 -20.23 2.79
C ASN A 135 -3.47 -20.80 3.79
N ALA A 136 -2.76 -19.95 4.54
CA ALA A 136 -1.75 -20.44 5.48
C ALA A 136 -2.40 -21.17 6.67
N GLY A 137 -3.52 -20.65 7.18
CA GLY A 137 -4.25 -21.17 8.35
C GLY A 137 -5.20 -22.34 8.08
N ASP A 138 -5.90 -22.79 9.13
CA ASP A 138 -6.89 -23.87 9.04
C ASP A 138 -8.15 -23.47 8.25
N SER A 139 -8.40 -22.17 8.14
CA SER A 139 -9.48 -21.57 7.37
C SER A 139 -8.93 -20.56 6.38
N VAL A 140 -9.49 -20.54 5.17
CA VAL A 140 -9.19 -19.51 4.16
C VAL A 140 -9.58 -18.14 4.70
N ALA A 141 -8.68 -17.17 4.58
CA ALA A 141 -8.91 -15.78 4.97
C ALA A 141 -8.68 -14.85 3.78
N ALA A 142 -9.47 -13.77 3.72
CA ALA A 142 -9.28 -12.74 2.71
C ALA A 142 -7.98 -11.96 2.96
N ILE A 143 -7.30 -11.58 1.90
CA ILE A 143 -6.16 -10.66 1.98
C ILE A 143 -6.71 -9.23 2.06
N ASP A 144 -6.41 -8.55 3.17
CA ASP A 144 -6.77 -7.14 3.33
C ASP A 144 -5.84 -6.27 2.47
N ALA A 145 -6.38 -5.75 1.37
CA ALA A 145 -5.65 -4.93 0.41
C ALA A 145 -6.40 -3.63 0.13
N TYR A 146 -5.67 -2.53 -0.01
CA TYR A 146 -6.28 -1.26 -0.36
C TYR A 146 -5.37 -0.38 -1.22
N ILE A 147 -6.01 0.50 -2.00
CA ILE A 147 -5.39 1.63 -2.67
C ILE A 147 -6.04 2.89 -2.12
N GLU A 148 -5.22 3.87 -1.74
CA GLU A 148 -5.66 5.16 -1.23
C GLU A 148 -5.08 6.28 -2.10
N SER A 149 -5.92 7.22 -2.50
CA SER A 149 -5.51 8.36 -3.33
C SER A 149 -4.90 9.47 -2.47
N ALA A 150 -4.15 10.36 -3.12
CA ALA A 150 -3.91 11.68 -2.57
C ALA A 150 -5.24 12.46 -2.40
N GLU A 151 -5.17 13.53 -1.62
CA GLU A 151 -6.27 14.49 -1.49
C GLU A 151 -6.47 15.22 -2.83
N PHE A 152 -7.73 15.42 -3.21
CA PHE A 152 -8.13 16.18 -4.40
C PHE A 152 -9.16 17.26 -4.05
N ASP A 153 -9.12 18.34 -4.82
CA ASP A 153 -10.07 19.47 -4.82
C ASP A 153 -10.49 19.80 -6.27
N ILE A 154 -11.45 20.71 -6.42
CA ILE A 154 -11.98 21.11 -7.73
C ILE A 154 -11.27 22.33 -8.32
N ASP A 155 -10.74 23.19 -7.46
CA ASP A 155 -10.09 24.46 -7.77
C ASP A 155 -9.34 24.94 -6.53
N ASP A 156 -8.80 26.16 -6.56
CA ASP A 156 -8.24 26.84 -5.39
C ASP A 156 -9.12 26.66 -4.14
N GLY A 157 -8.48 26.39 -3.00
CA GLY A 157 -9.10 25.84 -1.77
C GLY A 157 -10.17 26.69 -1.06
N ASP A 158 -10.68 27.75 -1.69
CA ASP A 158 -11.83 28.54 -1.25
C ASP A 158 -13.17 28.08 -1.86
N HIS A 159 -13.14 27.25 -2.90
CA HIS A 159 -14.33 26.65 -3.51
C HIS A 159 -14.69 25.32 -2.86
N PHE A 160 -16.00 25.11 -2.63
CA PHE A 160 -16.51 23.80 -2.28
C PHE A 160 -16.80 23.01 -3.56
N MET A 161 -16.44 21.74 -3.58
CA MET A 161 -16.93 20.78 -4.56
C MET A 161 -18.19 20.11 -4.05
N TYR A 162 -19.18 19.98 -4.93
CA TYR A 162 -20.28 19.05 -4.76
C TYR A 162 -20.08 17.88 -5.72
N VAL A 163 -19.85 16.71 -5.14
CA VAL A 163 -19.77 15.44 -5.85
C VAL A 163 -21.15 14.80 -5.80
N TYR A 164 -21.59 14.21 -6.92
CA TYR A 164 -22.91 13.56 -7.00
C TYR A 164 -22.90 12.19 -7.65
N ARG A 165 -21.83 11.83 -8.36
CA ARG A 165 -21.66 10.53 -9.01
C ARG A 165 -20.18 10.19 -9.12
N THR A 166 -19.86 8.95 -8.85
CA THR A 166 -18.55 8.36 -9.15
C THR A 166 -18.75 7.14 -10.03
N VAL A 167 -17.91 6.98 -11.03
CA VAL A 167 -17.82 5.78 -11.88
C VAL A 167 -16.57 5.04 -11.41
N PRO A 168 -16.73 3.96 -10.63
CA PRO A 168 -15.61 3.13 -10.23
C PRO A 168 -15.11 2.38 -11.47
N ASP A 169 -13.83 2.52 -11.80
CA ASP A 169 -13.20 1.76 -12.88
C ASP A 169 -12.46 0.58 -12.25
N LEU A 170 -13.18 -0.53 -12.06
CA LEU A 170 -12.71 -1.72 -11.36
C LEU A 170 -12.93 -2.95 -12.23
N THR A 171 -11.97 -3.86 -12.22
CA THR A 171 -12.11 -5.18 -12.82
C THR A 171 -11.79 -6.25 -11.78
N PHE A 172 -12.48 -7.37 -11.86
CA PHE A 172 -12.33 -8.50 -10.92
C PHE A 172 -11.70 -9.73 -11.58
N SER A 173 -10.94 -9.51 -12.65
CA SER A 173 -10.30 -10.58 -13.41
C SER A 173 -9.34 -11.37 -12.52
N GLY A 174 -9.41 -12.70 -12.59
CA GLY A 174 -8.63 -13.59 -11.74
C GLY A 174 -9.22 -13.83 -10.35
N SER A 175 -10.43 -13.34 -10.07
CA SER A 175 -11.21 -13.79 -8.91
C SER A 175 -11.56 -15.28 -9.02
N THR A 176 -11.84 -15.92 -7.90
CA THR A 176 -12.23 -17.34 -7.87
C THR A 176 -13.63 -17.51 -8.45
N ASP A 177 -13.85 -18.53 -9.28
CA ASP A 177 -15.16 -18.79 -9.89
C ASP A 177 -16.25 -18.95 -8.81
N GLY A 178 -17.30 -18.12 -8.90
CA GLY A 178 -18.44 -18.14 -7.96
C GLY A 178 -18.21 -17.42 -6.63
N SER A 179 -17.16 -16.60 -6.48
CA SER A 179 -16.86 -15.87 -5.24
C SER A 179 -17.64 -14.55 -5.05
N ASP A 180 -18.49 -14.16 -6.02
CA ASP A 180 -19.19 -12.87 -6.07
C ASP A 180 -18.27 -11.69 -5.70
N PRO A 181 -17.19 -11.43 -6.45
CA PRO A 181 -16.12 -10.53 -6.00
C PRO A 181 -16.62 -9.09 -5.77
N GLU A 182 -16.17 -8.46 -4.68
CA GLU A 182 -16.61 -7.12 -4.26
C GLU A 182 -15.48 -6.37 -3.55
N VAL A 183 -15.38 -5.06 -3.81
CA VAL A 183 -14.57 -4.13 -3.01
C VAL A 183 -15.43 -3.05 -2.37
N THR A 184 -14.95 -2.49 -1.27
CA THR A 184 -15.53 -1.29 -0.67
C THR A 184 -14.86 -0.04 -1.24
N PHE A 185 -15.62 0.75 -1.99
CA PHE A 185 -15.21 2.06 -2.48
C PHE A 185 -15.64 3.14 -1.48
N SER A 186 -14.69 3.80 -0.85
CA SER A 186 -14.92 4.77 0.21
C SER A 186 -14.48 6.16 -0.22
N ILE A 187 -15.28 7.20 0.07
CA ILE A 187 -14.88 8.59 -0.14
C ILE A 187 -14.88 9.34 1.19
N TYR A 188 -13.75 9.97 1.48
CA TYR A 188 -13.51 10.68 2.73
C TYR A 188 -13.42 12.19 2.48
N PRO A 189 -14.50 12.94 2.71
CA PRO A 189 -14.49 14.40 2.64
C PRO A 189 -13.72 15.01 3.82
N LYS A 190 -12.97 16.08 3.56
CA LYS A 190 -12.20 16.83 4.56
C LYS A 190 -12.71 18.27 4.68
N LYS A 191 -12.67 18.79 5.91
CA LYS A 191 -12.98 20.20 6.22
C LYS A 191 -11.92 21.15 5.67
N SER A 192 -10.66 20.80 5.92
CA SER A 192 -9.46 21.60 5.64
C SER A 192 -8.24 20.69 5.53
N SER A 193 -7.19 21.17 4.85
CA SER A 193 -5.89 20.50 4.82
C SER A 193 -5.35 20.27 6.24
N GLY A 194 -4.69 19.14 6.46
CA GLY A 194 -4.14 18.76 7.77
C GLY A 194 -5.16 18.29 8.82
N SER A 195 -6.46 18.26 8.51
CA SER A 195 -7.45 17.58 9.37
C SER A 195 -7.15 16.07 9.40
N PRO A 196 -7.22 15.38 10.56
CA PRO A 196 -7.01 13.93 10.62
C PRO A 196 -7.96 13.19 9.67
N ALA A 197 -7.48 12.12 9.05
CA ALA A 197 -8.29 11.21 8.24
C ALA A 197 -9.58 10.83 8.99
N GLY A 198 -10.73 10.92 8.32
CA GLY A 198 -12.03 10.63 8.94
C GLY A 198 -12.55 11.68 9.94
N THR A 199 -11.94 12.87 10.04
CA THR A 199 -12.57 14.00 10.75
C THR A 199 -13.57 14.67 9.80
N PRO A 200 -14.88 14.43 9.93
CA PRO A 200 -15.86 15.00 9.02
C PRO A 200 -15.80 16.53 9.09
N ALA A 201 -16.07 17.18 7.96
CA ALA A 201 -16.44 18.59 8.00
C ALA A 201 -17.61 18.73 8.99
N ALA A 202 -17.44 19.60 10.00
CA ALA A 202 -18.56 19.96 10.87
C ALA A 202 -19.69 20.45 9.95
N ASP A 203 -20.88 19.88 10.15
CA ASP A 203 -22.00 19.80 9.21
C ASP A 203 -21.88 18.75 8.09
N THR A 204 -22.05 17.49 8.51
CA THR A 204 -22.75 16.41 7.77
C THR A 204 -22.14 15.93 6.45
N VAL A 205 -20.91 15.42 6.46
CA VAL A 205 -20.59 14.32 5.54
C VAL A 205 -19.65 13.30 6.20
N SER A 206 -20.19 12.13 6.52
CA SER A 206 -19.43 10.96 6.93
C SER A 206 -18.72 10.34 5.72
N ALA A 207 -17.61 9.66 5.96
CA ALA A 207 -17.11 8.67 5.02
C ALA A 207 -18.27 7.78 4.56
N ALA A 208 -18.42 7.62 3.24
CA ALA A 208 -19.46 6.79 2.68
C ALA A 208 -18.81 5.60 1.98
N ASP A 209 -19.18 4.40 2.45
CA ASP A 209 -18.72 3.13 1.95
C ASP A 209 -19.74 2.61 0.93
N TYR A 210 -19.28 2.35 -0.28
CA TYR A 210 -20.08 1.83 -1.37
C TYR A 210 -19.54 0.45 -1.75
N PRO A 211 -20.31 -0.64 -1.57
CA PRO A 211 -19.95 -1.92 -2.15
C PRO A 211 -19.96 -1.78 -3.68
N VAL A 212 -18.88 -2.23 -4.32
CA VAL A 212 -18.72 -2.23 -5.77
C VAL A 212 -18.36 -3.66 -6.18
N ASP A 213 -19.24 -4.23 -6.99
CA ASP A 213 -19.07 -5.54 -7.64
C ASP A 213 -18.86 -5.37 -9.15
N GLU A 214 -18.77 -6.48 -9.87
CA GLU A 214 -18.58 -6.50 -11.33
C GLU A 214 -19.74 -5.88 -12.14
N PHE A 215 -20.91 -5.73 -11.54
CA PHE A 215 -22.10 -5.15 -12.19
C PHE A 215 -22.30 -3.66 -11.86
N THR A 216 -21.49 -3.12 -10.94
CA THR A 216 -21.60 -1.75 -10.46
C THR A 216 -20.96 -0.77 -11.45
N SER A 217 -21.79 -0.19 -12.32
CA SER A 217 -21.35 0.79 -13.32
C SER A 217 -21.16 2.21 -12.76
N GLN A 218 -21.86 2.56 -11.69
CA GLN A 218 -21.80 3.89 -11.08
C GLN A 218 -22.29 3.83 -9.64
N ILE A 219 -21.73 4.70 -8.80
CA ILE A 219 -22.16 4.91 -7.41
C ILE A 219 -22.61 6.36 -7.24
N TYR A 220 -23.69 6.55 -6.48
CA TYR A 220 -24.24 7.87 -6.20
C TYR A 220 -23.60 8.43 -4.93
N THR A 221 -22.51 9.16 -5.14
CA THR A 221 -21.69 9.77 -4.10
C THR A 221 -22.13 11.21 -3.90
N ARG A 222 -23.08 11.46 -2.99
CA ARG A 222 -23.61 12.82 -2.76
C ARG A 222 -22.95 13.44 -1.55
N PHE A 223 -21.99 14.33 -1.78
CA PHE A 223 -21.36 15.10 -0.72
C PHE A 223 -20.84 16.45 -1.16
N ARG A 224 -20.63 17.33 -0.17
CA ARG A 224 -19.98 18.63 -0.34
C ARG A 224 -18.73 18.69 0.53
N ALA A 225 -17.59 19.04 -0.06
CA ALA A 225 -16.33 19.18 0.66
C ALA A 225 -15.40 20.17 -0.04
N ARG A 226 -14.34 20.62 0.63
CA ARG A 226 -13.25 21.37 -0.04
C ARG A 226 -12.23 20.42 -0.65
N GLN A 227 -11.90 19.39 0.11
CA GLN A 227 -10.96 18.34 -0.26
C GLN A 227 -11.58 17.00 0.05
N ALA A 228 -11.19 15.96 -0.67
CA ALA A 228 -11.53 14.58 -0.35
C ALA A 228 -10.41 13.64 -0.80
N TYR A 229 -10.42 12.42 -0.31
CA TYR A 229 -9.61 11.33 -0.85
C TYR A 229 -10.47 10.08 -1.01
N ILE A 230 -10.04 9.18 -1.88
CA ILE A 230 -10.68 7.89 -2.13
C ILE A 230 -9.85 6.79 -1.50
N LYS A 231 -10.54 5.79 -0.95
CA LYS A 231 -9.95 4.51 -0.58
C LYS A 231 -10.76 3.38 -1.19
N VAL A 232 -10.10 2.48 -1.90
CA VAL A 232 -10.70 1.23 -2.38
C VAL A 232 -10.06 0.09 -1.61
N ARG A 233 -10.87 -0.72 -0.92
CA ARG A 233 -10.39 -1.80 -0.04
C ARG A 233 -11.11 -3.10 -0.34
N SER A 234 -10.37 -4.22 -0.36
CA SER A 234 -10.90 -5.57 -0.41
C SER A 234 -10.66 -6.30 0.90
N THR A 235 -11.69 -6.97 1.41
CA THR A 235 -11.63 -7.88 2.56
C THR A 235 -12.48 -9.14 2.32
N LYS A 236 -12.80 -9.46 1.06
CA LYS A 236 -13.67 -10.58 0.68
C LYS A 236 -12.84 -11.72 0.11
N ILE A 237 -13.18 -12.95 0.53
CA ILE A 237 -12.52 -14.17 0.05
C ILE A 237 -12.77 -14.34 -1.45
N GLY A 238 -11.79 -14.87 -2.17
CA GLY A 238 -11.90 -15.18 -3.59
C GLY A 238 -11.92 -13.96 -4.48
N THR A 239 -11.56 -12.77 -3.96
CA THR A 239 -11.62 -11.50 -4.68
C THR A 239 -10.24 -11.06 -5.15
N ASN A 240 -10.03 -11.08 -6.46
CA ASN A 240 -8.94 -10.36 -7.11
C ASN A 240 -9.51 -9.10 -7.75
N TRP A 241 -8.79 -7.99 -7.68
CA TRP A 241 -9.30 -6.71 -8.15
C TRP A 241 -8.17 -5.84 -8.71
N GLN A 242 -8.51 -5.06 -9.73
CA GLN A 242 -7.61 -4.08 -10.34
C GLN A 242 -8.35 -2.75 -10.48
N LEU A 243 -7.73 -1.68 -9.99
CA LEU A 243 -8.22 -0.31 -10.11
C LEU A 243 -7.65 0.32 -11.39
N GLY A 244 -8.54 0.77 -12.27
CA GLY A 244 -8.20 1.58 -13.43
C GLY A 244 -8.17 3.07 -13.08
N ALA A 245 -8.88 3.87 -13.87
CA ALA A 245 -9.02 5.32 -13.69
C ALA A 245 -10.45 5.70 -13.26
N PRO A 246 -10.74 5.75 -11.95
CA PRO A 246 -12.03 6.23 -11.45
C PRO A 246 -12.37 7.62 -11.98
N ARG A 247 -13.63 7.84 -12.31
CA ARG A 247 -14.13 9.16 -12.75
C ARG A 247 -15.10 9.71 -11.72
N ILE A 248 -14.92 10.97 -11.35
CA ILE A 248 -15.75 11.64 -10.35
C ILE A 248 -16.41 12.83 -11.02
N ASP A 249 -17.73 12.87 -10.99
CA ASP A 249 -18.48 14.04 -11.42
C ASP A 249 -18.62 15.02 -10.25
N MET A 250 -17.99 16.18 -10.41
CA MET A 250 -17.98 17.25 -9.44
C MET A 250 -18.36 18.59 -10.07
N LYS A 251 -19.00 19.45 -9.29
CA LYS A 251 -19.30 20.83 -9.69
C LYS A 251 -18.98 21.82 -8.57
N PRO A 252 -18.62 23.08 -8.88
CA PRO A 252 -18.47 24.11 -7.86
C PRO A 252 -19.80 24.35 -7.14
N ASP A 253 -19.77 24.43 -5.81
CA ASP A 253 -20.95 24.62 -4.96
C ASP A 253 -20.69 25.65 -3.86
N GLY A 254 -20.54 26.90 -4.30
CA GLY A 254 -20.34 28.07 -3.44
C GLY A 254 -18.89 28.29 -3.01
N ARG A 255 -18.65 29.47 -2.42
CA ARG A 255 -17.34 29.95 -1.97
C ARG A 255 -17.38 30.20 -0.47
N ALA A 256 -16.32 29.82 0.25
CA ALA A 256 -16.22 30.09 1.67
C ALA A 256 -15.80 31.56 1.90
N THR A 257 -16.75 32.45 2.18
CA THR A 257 -16.44 33.81 2.66
C THR A 257 -16.13 33.77 4.15
N GLY A 258 -14.92 33.34 4.52
CA GLY A 258 -14.25 33.64 5.80
C GLY A 258 -14.94 33.30 7.14
N GLY A 259 -16.13 32.68 7.14
CA GLY A 259 -16.85 32.29 8.35
C GLY A 259 -16.85 30.78 8.50
N GLY A 260 -16.20 30.28 9.55
CA GLY A 260 -16.28 28.87 9.91
C GLY A 260 -17.73 28.46 10.19
N ALA A 261 -18.14 27.39 9.52
CA ALA A 261 -19.08 26.40 10.01
C ALA A 261 -18.41 25.04 9.75
#